data_AF-A0A8S3IMS6-F1
#
_entry.id   AF-A0A8S3IMS6-F1
#
_cell.length_a   1.000
_cell.length_b   1.000
_cell.length_c   1.000
_cell.angle_alpha   90.00
_cell.angle_beta   90.00
_cell.angle_gamma   90.00
#
_symmetry.space_group_name_H-M   'P 1'
#
loop_
_entity.id
_entity.type
_entity.pdbx_description
1 polymer ?
#
loop_
_entity_poly.entity_id
_entity_poly.type
_entity_poly.pdbx_seq_one_letter_code
_entity_poly.pdbx_strand_id
1 'polypeptide(L)'
;VRGVGGGGIVSTAYCLLYKLYTLKLTRKQVISLTIHTDSPFIRALGFMYIRYTQPPNELFEWFEEYLDDPETLDVKAGGGGVMSIGQMLRQWLTRIEWYDTLFPRIPVPVQKEIMERLHAHGPYKGDSYGENS
;
A
#
# COMPACT_ATOMS: atom_id res chain seq x y z
N VAL A 1 1.16 25.89 1.13
CA VAL A 1 1.84 25.22 0.01
C VAL A 1 3.32 25.09 0.32
N ARG A 2 3.80 23.89 0.62
CA ARG A 2 5.24 23.57 0.72
C ARG A 2 5.44 22.26 -0.02
N GLY A 3 5.43 22.37 -1.34
CA GLY A 3 5.98 21.36 -2.23
C GLY A 3 7.46 21.67 -2.45
N VAL A 4 8.19 20.65 -2.88
CA VAL A 4 9.61 20.60 -3.20
C VAL A 4 10.50 20.25 -2.01
N GLY A 5 10.63 18.95 -1.76
CA GLY A 5 11.83 18.32 -1.23
C GLY A 5 12.14 17.11 -2.13
N GLY A 6 13.33 17.05 -2.74
CA GLY A 6 13.79 15.86 -3.47
C GLY A 6 13.56 15.83 -4.98
N GLY A 7 13.75 16.95 -5.69
CA GLY A 7 14.15 16.93 -7.11
C GLY A 7 13.29 16.13 -8.10
N GLY A 8 11.97 16.33 -8.15
CA GLY A 8 11.14 16.16 -9.36
C GLY A 8 11.13 14.83 -10.13
N ILE A 9 11.88 13.81 -9.73
CA ILE A 9 11.92 12.50 -10.39
C ILE A 9 10.79 11.66 -9.82
N VAL A 10 9.80 11.39 -10.66
CA VAL A 10 8.69 10.51 -10.33
C VAL A 10 9.19 9.07 -10.35
N SER A 11 8.89 8.30 -9.31
CA SER A 11 9.28 6.89 -9.27
C SER A 11 8.58 6.09 -10.38
N THR A 12 9.22 5.02 -10.87
CA THR A 12 8.64 4.12 -11.86
C THR A 12 7.28 3.58 -11.42
N ALA A 13 7.10 3.30 -10.13
CA ALA A 13 5.83 2.83 -9.57
C ALA A 13 4.69 3.85 -9.80
N TYR A 14 4.95 5.14 -9.57
CA TYR A 14 3.95 6.19 -9.81
C TYR A 14 3.66 6.42 -11.30
N CYS A 15 4.67 6.30 -12.17
CA CYS A 15 4.46 6.34 -13.63
C CYS A 15 3.56 5.18 -14.10
N LEU A 16 3.80 3.97 -13.60
CA LEU A 16 2.98 2.80 -13.90
C LEU A 16 1.57 2.95 -13.33
N LEU A 17 1.42 3.43 -12.09
CA LEU A 17 0.13 3.70 -11.45
C LEU A 17 -0.72 4.65 -12.30
N TYR A 18 -0.14 5.77 -12.77
CA TYR A 18 -0.82 6.71 -13.65
C TYR A 18 -1.27 6.03 -14.95
N LYS A 19 -0.40 5.22 -15.57
CA LYS A 19 -0.75 4.47 -16.77
C LYS A 19 -1.93 3.52 -16.51
N LEU A 20 -1.89 2.74 -15.44
CA LEU A 20 -2.98 1.82 -15.07
C LEU A 20 -4.29 2.58 -14.83
N TYR A 21 -4.24 3.76 -14.21
CA TYR A 21 -5.41 4.63 -14.01
C TYR A 21 -6.04 5.05 -15.34
N THR A 22 -5.23 5.45 -16.32
CA THR A 22 -5.73 5.82 -17.66
C THR A 22 -6.34 4.65 -18.43
N LEU A 23 -5.92 3.41 -18.13
CA LEU A 23 -6.46 2.20 -18.75
C LEU A 23 -7.78 1.75 -18.13
N LYS A 24 -8.19 2.32 -16.98
CA LYS A 24 -9.43 2.00 -16.26
C LYS A 24 -9.59 0.49 -16.01
N LEU A 25 -8.69 -0.05 -15.20
CA LEU A 25 -8.68 -1.49 -14.90
C LEU A 25 -10.04 -1.95 -14.35
N THR A 26 -10.49 -3.10 -14.84
CA THR A 26 -11.64 -3.81 -14.29
C THR A 26 -11.29 -4.44 -12.95
N ARG A 27 -12.30 -4.75 -12.12
CA ARG A 27 -12.10 -5.43 -10.83
C ARG A 27 -11.27 -6.71 -10.96
N LYS A 28 -11.53 -7.51 -12.00
CA LYS A 28 -10.78 -8.75 -12.27
C LYS A 28 -9.30 -8.50 -12.54
N GLN A 29 -8.98 -7.45 -13.30
CA GLN A 29 -7.59 -7.07 -13.57
C GLN A 29 -6.88 -6.57 -12.31
N VAL A 30 -7.56 -5.78 -11.47
CA VAL A 30 -7.01 -5.32 -10.20
C VAL A 30 -6.72 -6.50 -9.26
N ILE A 31 -7.66 -7.44 -9.11
CA ILE A 31 -7.45 -8.68 -8.34
C ILE A 31 -6.28 -9.48 -8.92
N SER A 32 -6.20 -9.59 -10.25
CA SER A 32 -5.08 -10.29 -10.90
C SER A 32 -3.72 -9.66 -10.60
N LEU A 33 -3.64 -8.36 -10.32
CA LEU A 33 -2.40 -7.72 -9.87
C LEU A 33 -2.09 -8.09 -8.41
N THR A 34 -3.08 -8.09 -7.50
CA THR A 34 -2.85 -8.33 -6.06
C THR A 34 -2.40 -9.76 -5.74
N ILE A 35 -2.75 -10.74 -6.59
CA ILE A 35 -2.36 -12.15 -6.43
C ILE A 35 -1.27 -12.60 -7.40
N HIS A 36 -0.63 -11.68 -8.12
CA HIS A 36 0.34 -12.01 -9.16
C HIS A 36 1.61 -12.62 -8.58
N THR A 37 2.03 -13.79 -9.08
CA THR A 37 3.15 -14.55 -8.50
C THR A 37 4.53 -14.18 -9.05
N ASP A 38 4.61 -13.49 -10.19
CA ASP A 38 5.92 -13.22 -10.81
C ASP A 38 6.79 -12.23 -10.04
N SER A 39 6.19 -11.26 -9.34
CA SER A 39 6.95 -10.23 -8.62
C SER A 39 6.11 -9.51 -7.56
N PRO A 40 6.65 -9.30 -6.34
CA PRO A 40 5.96 -8.56 -5.29
C PRO A 40 5.73 -7.09 -5.68
N PHE A 41 6.53 -6.53 -6.60
CA PHE A 41 6.34 -5.17 -7.10
C PHE A 41 5.05 -5.02 -7.93
N ILE A 42 4.64 -6.08 -8.64
CA ILE A 42 3.37 -6.10 -9.39
C ILE A 42 2.19 -6.08 -8.40
N ARG A 43 2.30 -6.87 -7.33
CA ARG A 43 1.31 -6.92 -6.24
C ARG A 43 1.19 -5.58 -5.54
N ALA A 44 2.31 -4.99 -5.13
CA ALA A 44 2.36 -3.68 -4.51
C ALA A 44 1.74 -2.60 -5.39
N LEU A 45 1.95 -2.65 -6.71
CA LEU A 45 1.30 -1.75 -7.65
C LEU A 45 -0.22 -1.96 -7.71
N GLY A 46 -0.70 -3.20 -7.66
CA GLY A 46 -2.12 -3.53 -7.55
C GLY A 46 -2.76 -2.97 -6.27
N PHE A 47 -2.11 -3.14 -5.13
CA PHE A 47 -2.57 -2.57 -3.86
C PHE A 47 -2.51 -1.04 -3.84
N MET A 48 -1.48 -0.45 -4.45
CA MET A 48 -1.37 1.01 -4.56
C MET A 48 -2.51 1.55 -5.43
N TYR A 49 -2.82 0.87 -6.54
CA TYR A 49 -3.99 1.18 -7.37
C TYR A 49 -5.29 1.14 -6.56
N ILE A 50 -5.49 0.11 -5.73
CA ILE A 50 -6.66 0.03 -4.84
C ILE A 50 -6.69 1.24 -3.89
N ARG A 51 -5.58 1.55 -3.21
CA ARG A 51 -5.49 2.63 -2.23
C ARG A 51 -5.82 4.01 -2.80
N TYR A 52 -5.55 4.22 -4.09
CA TYR A 52 -5.83 5.47 -4.79
C TYR A 52 -7.22 5.53 -5.45
N THR A 53 -7.85 4.39 -5.74
CA THR A 53 -9.04 4.36 -6.62
C THR A 53 -10.31 3.85 -5.96
N GLN A 54 -10.22 3.02 -4.92
CA GLN A 54 -11.40 2.44 -4.28
C GLN A 54 -11.97 3.39 -3.21
N PRO A 55 -13.29 3.33 -2.95
CA PRO A 55 -13.92 4.06 -1.86
C PRO A 55 -13.24 3.72 -0.52
N PRO A 56 -13.02 4.71 0.38
CA PRO A 56 -12.32 4.48 1.64
C PRO A 56 -12.94 3.38 2.51
N ASN A 57 -14.27 3.23 2.49
CA ASN A 57 -15.01 2.22 3.26
C ASN A 57 -14.83 0.79 2.76
N GLU A 58 -14.29 0.59 1.55
CA GLU A 58 -14.01 -0.74 0.98
C GLU A 58 -12.55 -1.16 1.17
N LEU A 59 -11.65 -0.21 1.54
CA LEU A 59 -10.21 -0.47 1.58
C LEU A 59 -9.82 -1.64 2.49
N PHE A 60 -10.49 -1.77 3.64
CA PHE A 60 -10.19 -2.87 4.56
C PHE A 60 -10.49 -4.23 3.92
N GLU A 61 -11.65 -4.39 3.30
CA GLU A 61 -12.06 -5.64 2.66
C GLU A 61 -11.11 -6.06 1.54
N TRP A 62 -10.57 -5.09 0.80
CA TRP A 62 -9.56 -5.36 -0.23
C TRP A 62 -8.22 -5.86 0.34
N PHE A 63 -7.87 -5.44 1.56
CA PHE A 63 -6.55 -5.71 2.15
C PHE A 63 -6.57 -6.83 3.19
N GLU A 64 -7.73 -7.17 3.76
CA GLU A 64 -7.92 -8.07 4.90
C GLU A 64 -7.16 -9.39 4.76
N GLU A 65 -7.27 -10.06 3.61
CA GLU A 65 -6.61 -11.34 3.33
C GLU A 65 -5.08 -11.25 3.26
N TYR A 66 -4.53 -10.04 3.12
CA TYR A 66 -3.10 -9.79 2.90
C TYR A 66 -2.42 -9.07 4.06
N LEU A 67 -3.14 -8.77 5.16
CA LEU A 67 -2.60 -8.01 6.30
C LEU A 67 -1.48 -8.74 7.06
N ASP A 68 -1.39 -10.06 6.89
CA ASP A 68 -0.32 -10.91 7.44
C ASP A 68 0.58 -11.52 6.35
N ASP A 69 0.52 -11.01 5.11
CA ASP A 69 1.30 -11.52 3.99
C ASP A 69 2.82 -11.36 4.26
N PRO A 70 3.60 -12.47 4.27
CA PRO A 70 5.02 -12.45 4.60
C PRO A 70 5.93 -12.09 3.40
N GLU A 71 5.39 -11.98 2.18
CA GLU A 71 6.21 -11.66 1.01
C GLU A 71 6.85 -10.28 1.17
N THR A 72 8.15 -10.16 0.90
CA THR A 72 8.93 -8.93 1.12
C THR A 72 9.26 -8.22 -0.18
N LEU A 73 9.37 -6.90 -0.09
CA LEU A 73 9.84 -6.04 -1.17
C LEU A 73 10.60 -4.84 -0.63
N ASP A 74 11.53 -4.31 -1.43
CA ASP A 74 12.18 -3.03 -1.15
C ASP A 74 11.32 -1.89 -1.69
N VAL A 75 10.66 -1.16 -0.81
CA VAL A 75 9.78 -0.05 -1.21
C VAL A 75 10.54 1.25 -1.50
N LYS A 76 11.87 1.28 -1.32
CA LYS A 76 12.74 2.42 -1.69
C LYS A 76 13.62 2.06 -2.88
N ALA A 77 13.78 3.01 -3.80
CA ALA A 77 14.79 2.87 -4.85
C ALA A 77 16.20 2.99 -4.24
N GLY A 78 17.02 1.94 -4.38
CA GLY A 78 18.44 1.98 -3.99
C GLY A 78 18.81 1.26 -2.69
N GLY A 79 17.92 0.45 -2.10
CA GLY A 79 18.23 -0.32 -0.89
C GLY A 79 17.69 0.30 0.39
N GLY A 80 17.36 -0.52 1.37
CA GLY A 80 17.14 -0.10 2.76
C GLY A 80 15.68 0.23 3.14
N GLY A 81 14.71 -0.12 2.29
CA GLY A 81 13.28 -0.03 2.58
C GLY A 81 12.57 -1.39 2.55
N VAL A 82 13.23 -2.48 2.96
CA VAL A 82 12.62 -3.81 2.93
C VAL A 82 11.53 -3.91 4.00
N MET A 83 10.31 -4.24 3.59
CA MET A 83 9.20 -4.61 4.47
C MET A 83 8.35 -5.69 3.81
N SER A 84 7.48 -6.34 4.58
CA SER A 84 6.50 -7.26 3.99
C SER A 84 5.31 -6.54 3.36
N ILE A 85 4.59 -7.22 2.46
CA ILE A 85 3.31 -6.76 1.93
C ILE A 85 2.33 -6.48 3.09
N GLY A 86 2.23 -7.38 4.07
CA GLY A 86 1.34 -7.17 5.22
C GLY A 86 1.66 -5.91 6.02
N GLN A 87 2.94 -5.64 6.29
CA GLN A 87 3.38 -4.41 6.95
C GLN A 87 3.07 -3.16 6.12
N MET A 88 3.35 -3.22 4.82
CA MET A 88 3.08 -2.12 3.89
C MET A 88 1.59 -1.76 3.89
N LEU A 89 0.69 -2.75 3.78
CA LEU A 89 -0.76 -2.51 3.74
C LEU A 89 -1.28 -1.96 5.07
N ARG A 90 -0.81 -2.49 6.21
CA ARG A 90 -1.14 -1.95 7.53
C ARG A 90 -0.70 -0.48 7.67
N GLN A 91 0.47 -0.11 7.15
CA GLN A 91 0.90 1.29 7.11
C GLN A 91 -0.01 2.15 6.22
N TRP A 92 -0.40 1.67 5.03
CA TRP A 92 -1.25 2.44 4.10
C TRP A 92 -2.69 2.65 4.59
N LEU A 93 -3.17 1.77 5.47
CA LEU A 93 -4.46 1.92 6.15
C LEU A 93 -4.42 2.92 7.31
N THR A 94 -3.25 3.15 7.92
CA THR A 94 -3.12 3.90 9.18
C THR A 94 -2.39 5.23 9.04
N ARG A 95 -1.57 5.39 8.00
CA ARG A 95 -0.77 6.57 7.72
C ARG A 95 -1.17 7.18 6.39
N ILE A 96 -1.30 8.51 6.38
CA ILE A 96 -1.54 9.27 5.15
C ILE A 96 -0.26 9.52 4.36
N GLU A 97 0.85 9.67 5.08
CA GLU A 97 2.18 9.89 4.52
C GLU A 97 2.78 8.57 4.04
N TRP A 98 3.26 8.59 2.80
CA TRP A 98 4.02 7.50 2.21
C TRP A 98 5.23 8.09 1.48
N TYR A 99 6.37 8.10 2.15
CA TYR A 99 7.57 8.79 1.70
C TYR A 99 7.27 10.25 1.32
N ASP A 100 7.70 10.72 0.15
CA ASP A 100 7.49 12.08 -0.32
C ASP A 100 6.09 12.30 -0.92
N THR A 101 5.13 11.41 -0.63
CA THR A 101 3.77 11.45 -1.17
C THR A 101 2.71 11.34 -0.09
N LEU A 102 1.51 11.87 -0.38
CA LEU A 102 0.34 11.79 0.48
C LEU A 102 -0.75 10.98 -0.22
N PHE A 103 -1.26 9.95 0.45
CA PHE A 103 -2.46 9.27 -0.02
C PHE A 103 -3.70 10.17 0.11
N PRO A 104 -4.75 9.91 -0.69
CA PRO A 104 -6.07 10.48 -0.44
C PRO A 104 -6.52 10.18 0.99
N ARG A 105 -7.03 11.23 1.66
CA ARG A 105 -7.46 11.16 3.06
C ARG A 105 -8.64 10.18 3.21
N ILE A 106 -8.52 9.27 4.17
CA ILE A 106 -9.64 8.44 4.63
C ILE A 106 -10.50 9.28 5.60
N PRO A 107 -11.82 9.35 5.42
CA PRO A 107 -12.72 10.03 6.35
C PRO A 107 -12.57 9.49 7.77
N VAL A 108 -12.61 10.38 8.77
CA VAL A 108 -12.38 10.02 10.18
C VAL A 108 -13.26 8.85 10.67
N PRO A 109 -14.58 8.77 10.35
CA PRO A 109 -15.40 7.63 10.77
C PRO A 109 -14.87 6.30 10.23
N VAL A 110 -14.51 6.27 8.94
CA VAL A 110 -13.95 5.08 8.28
C VAL A 110 -12.57 4.74 8.84
N GLN A 111 -11.76 5.74 9.14
CA GLN A 111 -10.46 5.53 9.78
C GLN A 111 -10.60 4.85 11.15
N LYS A 112 -11.60 5.23 11.96
CA LYS A 112 -11.87 4.59 13.25
C LYS A 112 -12.27 3.13 13.08
N GLU A 113 -13.17 2.84 12.15
CA GLU A 113 -13.60 1.48 11.84
C GLU A 113 -12.41 0.61 11.39
N ILE A 114 -11.56 1.11 10.49
CA ILE A 114 -10.34 0.42 10.05
C ILE A 114 -9.43 0.10 11.25
N MET A 115 -9.24 1.05 12.17
CA MET A 115 -8.40 0.83 13.35
C MET A 115 -8.99 -0.23 14.29
N GLU A 116 -10.31 -0.25 14.48
CA GLU A 116 -11.00 -1.28 15.27
C GLU A 116 -10.86 -2.67 14.63
N ARG A 117 -11.02 -2.78 13.32
CA ARG A 117 -10.84 -4.04 12.59
C ARG A 117 -9.39 -4.51 12.62
N LEU A 118 -8.40 -3.61 12.47
CA LEU A 118 -6.98 -3.95 12.63
C LEU A 118 -6.66 -4.42 14.05
N HIS A 119 -7.25 -3.80 15.07
CA HIS A 119 -7.09 -4.23 16.46
C HIS A 119 -7.67 -5.63 16.69
N ALA A 120 -8.86 -5.90 16.13
CA ALA A 120 -9.48 -7.23 16.18
C ALA A 120 -8.68 -8.30 15.43
N HIS A 121 -8.04 -7.94 14.31
CA HIS A 121 -7.14 -8.82 13.56
C HIS A 121 -5.86 -9.16 14.33
N GLY A 122 -5.51 -8.35 15.34
CA GLY A 122 -4.33 -8.53 16.17
C GLY A 122 -3.05 -7.92 15.59
N PRO A 123 -1.95 -7.98 16.37
CA PRO A 123 -0.67 -7.43 15.96
C PRO A 123 -0.16 -8.12 14.69
N TYR A 124 0.67 -7.40 13.93
CA TYR A 124 1.36 -8.02 12.80
C TYR A 124 2.25 -9.16 13.30
N LYS A 125 2.18 -10.32 12.63
CA LYS A 125 2.87 -11.54 13.10
C LYS A 125 4.27 -11.74 12.51
N GLY A 126 4.70 -10.88 11.58
CA GLY A 126 5.96 -11.08 10.84
C GLY A 126 7.19 -10.35 11.38
N ASP A 127 7.09 -9.65 12.51
CA ASP A 127 8.25 -8.99 13.14
C ASP A 127 9.05 -9.97 14.00
N SER A 128 9.91 -10.76 13.36
CA SER A 128 11.05 -11.41 14.03
C SER A 128 12.41 -10.90 13.55
N TYR A 129 12.43 -9.96 12.60
CA TYR A 129 13.65 -9.34 12.08
C TYR A 129 13.41 -7.85 11.80
N GLY A 130 13.71 -6.95 12.74
CA GLY A 130 13.55 -5.52 12.42
C GLY A 130 13.81 -4.48 13.52
N GLU A 131 13.95 -4.85 14.79
CA GLU A 131 14.50 -3.91 15.79
C GLU A 131 16.03 -3.90 15.68
N ASN A 132 16.57 -3.07 14.77
CA ASN A 132 17.87 -2.38 14.83
C ASN A 132 18.31 -1.92 13.43
N SER A 133 17.90 -0.72 13.01
CA SER A 133 18.65 0.16 12.09
C SER A 133 18.14 1.58 12.18
#